data_AF-A0A7S2UQ48-F1
#
_entry.id   AF-A0A7S2UQ48-F1
#
_cell.length_a   1.000
_cell.length_b   1.000
_cell.length_c   1.000
_cell.angle_alpha   90.00
_cell.angle_beta   90.00
_cell.angle_gamma   90.00
#
_symmetry.space_group_name_H-M   'P 1'
#
loop_
_entity.id
_entity.type
_entity.pdbx_description
1 polymer ?
#
loop_
_entity_poly.entity_id
_entity_poly.type
_entity_poly.pdbx_seq_one_letter_code
_entity_poly.pdbx_strand_id
1 'polypeptide(L)'
;SVSASGNDGCIHECSVSASGELQTSVSLPAASLSGITNIWRRVDSDTKEERIIVGGFFGNTFVLLDLFNGYEFFSVDTGGRQRRQDFFVQFTDDGSIGLLSFGIAVCSSRKDGRNEVMVWDHCAEKAPNEGTLSYPIHGETINDVCWCPTSSLDRLILLSGSDDCTARLSLYHKGNLSFLQELAPLETGVRAV
;
A
#
# COMPACT_ATOMS: atom_id res chain seq x y z
N SER A 1 1.32 21.59 0.88
CA SER A 1 2.74 21.21 0.96
C SER A 1 2.95 19.90 0.22
N VAL A 2 4.19 19.57 -0.10
CA VAL A 2 4.59 18.31 -0.74
C VAL A 2 5.49 17.58 0.25
N SER A 3 5.28 16.29 0.46
CA SER A 3 6.16 15.44 1.27
C SER A 3 6.97 14.54 0.34
N ALA A 4 8.28 14.43 0.59
CA ALA A 4 9.17 13.58 -0.17
C ALA A 4 10.05 12.76 0.79
N SER A 5 10.32 11.51 0.42
CA SER A 5 11.26 10.65 1.11
C SER A 5 12.56 10.57 0.31
N GLY A 6 13.69 10.69 0.99
CA GLY A 6 15.02 10.52 0.42
C GLY A 6 15.67 9.19 0.83
N ASN A 7 16.71 8.78 0.10
CA ASN A 7 17.58 7.68 0.51
C ASN A 7 18.42 8.00 1.77
N ASP A 8 18.33 9.24 2.27
CA ASP A 8 18.91 9.67 3.54
C ASP A 8 18.13 9.15 4.76
N GLY A 9 17.03 8.44 4.54
CA GLY A 9 16.19 7.92 5.62
C GLY A 9 15.41 9.02 6.33
N CYS A 10 15.15 10.13 5.64
CA CYS A 10 14.34 11.23 6.16
C CYS A 10 13.14 11.49 5.25
N ILE A 11 12.06 11.95 5.87
CA ILE A 11 10.91 12.54 5.19
C ILE A 11 11.02 14.04 5.32
N HIS A 12 11.09 14.71 4.19
CA HIS A 12 11.13 16.15 4.11
C HIS A 12 9.77 16.65 3.65
N GLU A 13 9.15 17.51 4.45
CA GLU A 13 8.04 18.31 4.00
C GLU A 13 8.58 19.61 3.42
N CYS A 14 8.12 19.93 2.22
CA CYS A 14 8.45 21.15 1.53
C CYS A 14 7.17 21.91 1.15
N SER A 15 7.24 23.23 1.21
CA SER A 15 6.25 24.12 0.60
C SER A 15 6.88 24.83 -0.59
N VAL A 16 6.05 25.27 -1.53
CA VAL A 16 6.49 26.15 -2.60
C VAL A 16 6.07 27.56 -2.20
N SER A 17 7.02 28.46 -2.08
CA SER A 17 6.77 29.85 -1.73
C SER A 17 5.99 30.57 -2.84
N ALA A 18 5.49 31.78 -2.55
CA ALA A 18 4.89 32.63 -3.58
C ALA A 18 5.86 33.02 -4.71
N SER A 19 7.18 32.97 -4.45
CA SER A 19 8.24 33.18 -5.46
C SER A 19 8.57 31.92 -6.27
N GLY A 20 7.93 30.78 -5.98
CA GLY A 20 8.20 29.50 -6.64
C GLY A 20 9.41 28.74 -6.07
N GLU A 21 9.97 29.20 -4.95
CA GLU A 21 11.11 28.54 -4.30
C GLU A 21 10.62 27.41 -3.40
N LEU A 22 11.33 26.28 -3.43
CA LEU A 22 11.06 25.16 -2.52
C LEU A 22 11.64 25.48 -1.15
N GLN A 23 10.79 25.50 -0.12
CA GLN A 23 11.17 25.74 1.27
C GLN A 23 10.89 24.49 2.09
N THR A 24 11.92 23.95 2.75
CA THR A 24 11.75 22.82 3.68
C THR A 24 11.07 23.32 4.96
N SER A 25 9.90 22.76 5.27
CA SER A 25 9.16 23.06 6.50
C SER A 25 9.53 22.11 7.63
N VAL A 26 9.60 20.80 7.35
CA VAL A 26 9.82 19.76 8.36
C VAL A 26 10.76 18.70 7.81
N SER A 27 11.64 18.17 8.67
CA SER A 27 12.45 16.99 8.36
C SER A 27 12.28 15.98 9.49
N LEU A 28 11.71 14.83 9.18
CA LEU A 28 11.47 13.74 10.14
C LEU A 28 12.38 12.55 9.83
N PRO A 29 13.09 12.01 10.84
CA PRO A 29 13.85 10.78 10.65
C PRO A 29 12.90 9.59 10.47
N ALA A 30 13.14 8.82 9.43
CA ALA A 30 12.50 7.54 9.12
C ALA A 30 13.58 6.48 8.79
N ALA A 31 14.75 6.58 9.42
CA ALA A 31 15.96 5.83 9.05
C ALA A 31 15.84 4.31 9.23
N SER A 32 14.86 3.85 10.00
CA SER A 32 14.52 2.43 10.11
C SER A 32 13.76 1.90 8.88
N LEU A 33 13.15 2.77 8.09
CA LEU A 33 12.37 2.42 6.92
C LEU A 33 13.18 2.61 5.63
N SER A 34 13.01 1.67 4.72
CA SER A 34 13.51 1.72 3.36
C SER A 34 12.33 1.69 2.38
N GLY A 35 12.50 2.19 1.16
CA GLY A 35 11.46 2.14 0.13
C GLY A 35 10.12 2.70 0.60
N ILE A 36 10.11 3.89 1.19
CA ILE A 36 8.88 4.58 1.60
C ILE A 36 8.01 4.81 0.36
N THR A 37 6.83 4.22 0.34
CA THR A 37 5.90 4.27 -0.80
C THR A 37 4.75 5.24 -0.56
N ASN A 38 4.38 5.46 0.70
CA ASN A 38 3.20 6.26 1.06
C ASN A 38 3.48 7.11 2.29
N ILE A 39 2.97 8.34 2.26
CA ILE A 39 3.03 9.29 3.36
C ILE A 39 1.64 9.89 3.52
N TRP A 40 1.08 9.76 4.71
CA TRP A 40 -0.20 10.37 5.07
C TRP A 40 0.04 11.43 6.13
N ARG A 41 -0.51 12.62 5.89
CA ARG A 41 -0.57 13.68 6.89
C ARG A 41 -1.98 13.72 7.48
N ARG A 42 -2.04 13.78 8.79
CA ARG A 42 -3.28 13.79 9.55
C ARG A 42 -3.19 14.82 10.66
N VAL A 43 -4.31 15.42 11.03
CA VAL A 43 -4.46 16.16 12.29
C VAL A 43 -5.33 15.32 13.21
N ASP A 44 -4.83 15.01 14.40
CA ASP A 44 -5.61 14.31 15.43
C ASP A 44 -6.74 15.21 15.93
N SER A 45 -7.97 14.69 15.98
CA SER A 45 -9.16 15.49 16.31
C SER A 45 -9.11 16.06 17.72
N ASP A 46 -8.52 15.32 18.65
CA ASP A 46 -8.61 15.55 20.09
C ASP A 46 -7.47 16.46 20.55
N THR A 47 -6.26 16.16 20.09
CA THR A 47 -5.04 16.89 20.45
C THR A 47 -4.74 18.07 19.51
N LYS A 48 -5.33 18.08 18.31
CA LYS A 48 -4.99 18.99 17.20
C LYS A 48 -3.53 18.88 16.74
N GLU A 49 -2.83 17.83 17.16
CA GLU A 49 -1.45 17.58 16.74
C GLU A 49 -1.42 16.95 15.34
N GLU A 50 -0.41 17.34 14.57
CA GLU A 50 -0.16 16.72 13.28
C GLU A 50 0.56 15.40 13.45
N ARG A 51 0.06 14.38 12.76
CA ARG A 51 0.65 13.05 12.67
C ARG A 51 1.07 12.77 11.24
N ILE A 52 2.24 12.15 11.12
CA ILE A 52 2.78 11.66 9.86
C ILE A 52 2.84 10.15 9.94
N ILE A 53 1.99 9.51 9.16
CA ILE A 53 1.91 8.06 9.02
C ILE A 53 2.65 7.69 7.74
N VAL A 54 3.45 6.63 7.79
CA VAL A 54 4.34 6.25 6.70
C VAL A 54 4.21 4.77 6.42
N GLY A 55 4.09 4.44 5.14
CA GLY A 55 4.19 3.09 4.61
C GLY A 55 5.58 2.86 4.02
N GLY A 56 6.30 1.87 4.52
CA GLY A 56 7.65 1.55 4.04
C GLY A 56 8.14 0.18 4.53
N PHE A 57 9.38 -0.16 4.22
CA PHE A 57 9.96 -1.48 4.50
C PHE A 57 10.97 -1.46 5.63
N PHE A 58 10.74 -2.29 6.64
CA PHE A 58 11.73 -2.73 7.61
C PHE A 58 12.29 -4.09 7.16
N GLY A 59 13.36 -4.07 6.36
CA GLY A 59 13.91 -5.27 5.73
C GLY A 59 12.91 -5.95 4.80
N ASN A 60 12.45 -7.14 5.19
CA ASN A 60 11.47 -7.94 4.45
C ASN A 60 10.05 -7.77 5.02
N THR A 61 9.77 -6.69 5.72
CA THR A 61 8.43 -6.46 6.28
C THR A 61 7.98 -5.09 5.85
N PHE A 62 6.82 -5.00 5.19
CA PHE A 62 6.19 -3.71 4.98
C PHE A 62 5.43 -3.34 6.25
N VAL A 63 5.57 -2.10 6.68
CA VAL A 63 4.95 -1.58 7.88
C VAL A 63 4.25 -0.26 7.58
N LEU A 64 3.14 -0.03 8.29
CA LEU A 64 2.45 1.24 8.37
C LEU A 64 2.65 1.80 9.78
N LEU A 65 3.36 2.92 9.90
CA LEU A 65 3.87 3.42 11.18
C LEU A 65 3.52 4.90 11.38
N ASP A 66 3.04 5.26 12.58
CA ASP A 66 3.07 6.64 13.07
C ASP A 66 4.50 7.00 13.48
N LEU A 67 5.16 7.90 12.74
CA LEU A 67 6.55 8.27 13.03
C LEU A 67 6.73 9.02 14.36
N PHE A 68 5.70 9.70 14.87
CA PHE A 68 5.82 10.48 16.10
C PHE A 68 5.70 9.59 17.34
N ASN A 69 4.70 8.71 17.34
CA ASN A 69 4.42 7.85 18.50
C ASN A 69 5.13 6.50 18.42
N GLY A 70 5.68 6.14 17.26
CA GLY A 70 6.23 4.80 17.02
C GLY A 70 5.16 3.71 17.00
N TYR A 71 3.89 4.08 16.79
CA TYR A 71 2.78 3.14 16.79
C TYR A 71 2.66 2.46 15.43
N GLU A 72 2.76 1.13 15.41
CA GLU A 72 2.60 0.30 14.21
C GLU A 72 1.12 -0.04 14.01
N PHE A 73 0.57 0.39 12.88
CA PHE A 73 -0.81 0.11 12.48
C PHE A 73 -0.94 -1.25 11.78
N PHE A 74 0.08 -1.62 11.02
CA PHE A 74 0.06 -2.78 10.15
C PHE A 74 1.49 -3.24 9.84
N SER A 75 1.65 -4.56 9.71
CA SER A 75 2.92 -5.18 9.38
C SER A 75 2.70 -6.48 8.63
N VAL A 76 3.39 -6.65 7.50
CA VAL A 76 3.25 -7.83 6.64
C VAL A 76 4.61 -8.24 6.07
N ASP A 77 4.96 -9.52 6.27
CA ASP A 77 6.13 -10.11 5.61
C ASP A 77 5.76 -10.48 4.18
N THR A 78 6.30 -9.75 3.21
CA THR A 78 5.94 -9.92 1.80
C THR A 78 6.95 -10.72 1.00
N GLY A 79 7.87 -11.44 1.67
CA GLY A 79 8.94 -12.24 1.06
C GLY A 79 9.96 -11.45 0.21
N GLY A 80 11.25 -11.83 0.24
CA GLY A 80 12.23 -11.52 -0.81
C GLY A 80 12.35 -10.10 -1.40
N ARG A 81 12.96 -10.02 -2.59
CA ARG A 81 13.66 -8.85 -3.17
C ARG A 81 12.80 -7.93 -4.05
N GLN A 82 11.52 -8.19 -4.30
CA GLN A 82 10.65 -7.33 -5.13
C GLN A 82 9.27 -7.16 -4.50
N ARG A 83 8.85 -5.89 -4.29
CA ARG A 83 7.60 -5.58 -3.55
C ARG A 83 6.97 -4.26 -4.03
N ARG A 84 6.37 -4.26 -5.22
CA ARG A 84 5.35 -3.24 -5.51
C ARG A 84 4.12 -3.60 -4.69
N GLN A 85 3.70 -2.67 -3.86
CA GLN A 85 2.50 -2.77 -3.05
C GLN A 85 1.55 -1.68 -3.47
N ASP A 86 0.28 -1.99 -3.36
CA ASP A 86 -0.74 -0.96 -3.38
C ASP A 86 -1.42 -0.96 -2.03
N PHE A 87 -1.81 0.21 -1.57
CA PHE A 87 -2.36 0.37 -0.24
C PHE A 87 -3.50 1.36 -0.29
N PHE A 88 -4.67 0.88 0.11
CA PHE A 88 -5.83 1.72 0.28
C PHE A 88 -6.15 1.78 1.77
N VAL A 89 -5.72 2.85 2.43
CA VAL A 89 -6.06 3.09 3.83
C VAL A 89 -6.97 4.30 3.91
N GLN A 90 -8.09 4.14 4.60
CA GLN A 90 -8.92 5.25 5.02
C GLN A 90 -8.71 5.43 6.51
N PHE A 91 -8.49 6.66 6.95
CA PHE A 91 -8.46 6.98 8.37
C PHE A 91 -9.78 7.65 8.77
N THR A 92 -10.33 7.30 9.91
CA THR A 92 -11.48 7.99 10.54
C THR A 92 -11.03 9.35 11.10
N ASP A 93 -11.96 10.18 11.57
CA ASP A 93 -11.65 11.47 12.21
C ASP A 93 -10.89 11.35 13.55
N ASP A 94 -10.96 10.20 14.24
CA ASP A 94 -10.47 10.03 15.62
C ASP A 94 -9.02 9.52 15.78
N GLY A 95 -8.40 9.01 14.74
CA GLY A 95 -7.04 8.46 14.81
C GLY A 95 -6.95 7.12 14.13
N SER A 96 -8.05 6.38 14.19
CA SER A 96 -8.10 4.98 13.84
C SER A 96 -8.13 4.73 12.34
N ILE A 97 -7.74 3.51 12.01
CA ILE A 97 -7.93 2.96 10.68
C ILE A 97 -9.44 2.78 10.50
N GLY A 98 -9.98 3.41 9.45
CA GLY A 98 -11.38 3.29 9.08
C GLY A 98 -11.73 1.87 8.65
N LEU A 99 -13.03 1.57 8.74
CA LEU A 99 -13.61 0.27 8.43
C LEU A 99 -13.37 -0.20 6.99
N LEU A 100 -12.86 0.66 6.11
CA LEU A 100 -12.56 0.36 4.72
C LEU A 100 -11.08 0.58 4.45
N SER A 101 -10.25 -0.20 5.14
CA SER A 101 -8.81 -0.15 4.94
C SER A 101 -8.29 -1.50 4.54
N PHE A 102 -7.65 -1.52 3.39
CA PHE A 102 -7.17 -2.70 2.72
C PHE A 102 -5.73 -2.49 2.28
N GLY A 103 -4.89 -3.44 2.63
CA GLY A 103 -3.50 -3.49 2.20
C GLY A 103 -3.35 -4.57 1.16
N ILE A 104 -2.59 -4.33 0.08
CA ILE A 104 -2.23 -5.40 -0.84
C ILE A 104 -0.73 -5.49 -1.02
N ALA A 105 -0.21 -6.69 -0.81
CA ALA A 105 1.18 -7.01 -1.01
C ALA A 105 1.32 -8.05 -2.12
N VAL A 106 1.97 -7.67 -3.21
CA VAL A 106 2.42 -8.62 -4.23
C VAL A 106 3.66 -9.33 -3.71
N CYS A 107 3.54 -10.64 -3.53
CA CYS A 107 4.61 -11.50 -3.07
C CYS A 107 5.09 -12.32 -4.25
N SER A 108 6.30 -12.02 -4.73
CA SER A 108 6.92 -12.74 -5.83
C SER A 108 8.01 -13.66 -5.31
N SER A 109 8.25 -14.77 -6.03
CA SER A 109 9.36 -15.70 -5.74
C SER A 109 9.39 -16.16 -4.28
N ARG A 110 8.25 -16.55 -3.72
CA ARG A 110 8.22 -17.17 -2.39
C ARG A 110 9.08 -18.43 -2.39
N LYS A 111 9.40 -18.98 -1.20
CA LYS A 111 10.25 -20.17 -1.07
C LYS A 111 9.76 -21.38 -1.88
N ASP A 112 8.47 -21.43 -2.19
CA ASP A 112 7.81 -22.45 -3.01
C ASP A 112 7.68 -22.07 -4.50
N GLY A 113 8.27 -20.95 -4.93
CA GLY A 113 8.26 -20.45 -6.30
C GLY A 113 6.95 -19.80 -6.73
N ARG A 114 5.94 -19.69 -5.85
CA ARG A 114 4.64 -19.10 -6.21
C ARG A 114 4.67 -17.58 -6.13
N ASN A 115 3.94 -16.96 -7.05
CA ASN A 115 3.55 -15.56 -7.00
C ASN A 115 2.14 -15.50 -6.41
N GLU A 116 1.96 -14.67 -5.40
CA GLU A 116 0.67 -14.52 -4.73
C GLU A 116 0.42 -13.08 -4.37
N VAL A 117 -0.87 -12.76 -4.27
CA VAL A 117 -1.32 -11.48 -3.74
C VAL A 117 -1.84 -11.70 -2.34
N MET A 118 -1.25 -10.99 -1.38
CA MET A 118 -1.68 -10.98 0.00
C MET A 118 -2.56 -9.76 0.24
N VAL A 119 -3.83 -9.99 0.57
CA VAL A 119 -4.77 -8.92 0.94
C VAL A 119 -4.90 -8.90 2.45
N TRP A 120 -4.63 -7.74 3.05
CA TRP A 120 -4.97 -7.41 4.42
C TRP A 120 -6.28 -6.65 4.45
N ASP A 121 -7.16 -7.04 5.36
CA ASP A 121 -8.47 -6.43 5.57
C ASP A 121 -8.66 -6.14 7.06
N HIS A 122 -8.71 -4.86 7.41
CA HIS A 122 -8.86 -4.41 8.80
C HIS A 122 -10.18 -4.89 9.43
N CYS A 123 -11.22 -5.10 8.62
CA CYS A 123 -12.56 -5.45 9.07
C CYS A 123 -12.87 -6.94 8.99
N ALA A 124 -11.95 -7.76 8.48
CA ALA A 124 -12.12 -9.20 8.58
C ALA A 124 -12.19 -9.56 10.07
N GLU A 125 -13.23 -10.27 10.50
CA GLU A 125 -13.49 -10.69 11.90
C GLU A 125 -12.39 -11.60 12.51
N LYS A 126 -11.26 -11.75 11.83
CA LYS A 126 -10.13 -12.58 12.24
C LYS A 126 -9.03 -11.69 12.81
N ALA A 127 -8.19 -12.26 13.67
CA ALA A 127 -7.06 -11.55 14.26
C ALA A 127 -6.20 -10.88 13.15
N PRO A 128 -5.55 -9.74 13.42
CA PRO A 128 -4.82 -8.97 12.40
C PRO A 128 -3.73 -9.76 11.63
N ASN A 129 -3.24 -10.86 12.21
CA ASN A 129 -2.28 -11.79 11.56
C ASN A 129 -2.96 -12.95 10.79
N GLU A 130 -4.27 -13.15 10.96
CA GLU A 130 -5.10 -14.14 10.26
C GLU A 130 -5.96 -13.50 9.14
N GLY A 131 -5.97 -12.17 9.04
CA GLY A 131 -6.67 -11.40 7.99
C GLY A 131 -5.91 -11.31 6.67
N THR A 132 -4.78 -12.00 6.53
CA THR A 132 -3.99 -12.02 5.29
C THR A 132 -4.41 -13.20 4.43
N LEU A 133 -4.99 -12.92 3.27
CA LEU A 133 -5.44 -13.94 2.33
C LEU A 133 -4.56 -13.94 1.08
N SER A 134 -4.02 -15.11 0.74
CA SER A 134 -3.19 -15.32 -0.45
C SER A 134 -4.04 -15.81 -1.62
N TYR A 135 -3.91 -15.13 -2.75
CA TYR A 135 -4.63 -15.46 -3.98
C TYR A 135 -3.66 -15.66 -5.14
N PRO A 136 -3.66 -16.84 -5.80
CA PRO A 136 -2.91 -17.07 -7.04
C PRO A 136 -3.69 -16.47 -8.21
N ILE A 137 -3.55 -15.17 -8.41
CA ILE A 137 -4.32 -14.45 -9.44
C ILE A 137 -3.67 -14.46 -10.83
N HIS A 138 -2.39 -14.82 -10.94
CA HIS A 138 -1.62 -14.85 -12.19
C HIS A 138 -0.68 -16.06 -12.24
N GLY A 139 -0.29 -16.46 -13.46
CA GLY A 139 0.64 -17.58 -13.68
C GLY A 139 2.11 -17.19 -13.56
N GLU A 140 2.41 -15.90 -13.70
CA GLU A 140 3.77 -15.34 -13.72
C GLU A 140 3.89 -14.15 -12.76
N THR A 141 5.01 -13.44 -12.79
CA THR A 141 5.27 -12.26 -11.95
C THR A 141 4.19 -11.21 -12.15
N ILE A 142 3.67 -10.66 -11.05
CA ILE A 142 2.73 -9.56 -11.06
C ILE A 142 3.53 -8.26 -11.01
N ASN A 143 3.37 -7.43 -12.02
CA ASN A 143 4.14 -6.21 -12.22
C ASN A 143 3.54 -5.02 -11.49
N ASP A 144 2.22 -4.96 -11.40
CA ASP A 144 1.53 -3.87 -10.72
C ASP A 144 0.10 -4.27 -10.31
N VAL A 145 -0.42 -3.58 -9.31
CA VAL A 145 -1.79 -3.75 -8.81
C VAL A 145 -2.38 -2.40 -8.44
N CYS A 146 -3.70 -2.26 -8.58
CA CYS A 146 -4.42 -1.05 -8.23
C CYS A 146 -5.81 -1.36 -7.69
N TRP A 147 -6.13 -0.84 -6.51
CA TRP A 147 -7.50 -0.83 -5.98
C TRP A 147 -8.35 0.25 -6.65
N CYS A 148 -9.46 -0.19 -7.23
CA CYS A 148 -10.49 0.62 -7.84
C CYS A 148 -11.73 0.60 -6.92
N PRO A 149 -12.08 1.72 -6.27
CA PRO A 149 -13.27 1.79 -5.45
C PRO A 149 -14.53 1.62 -6.30
N THR A 150 -15.55 0.96 -5.73
CA THR A 150 -16.87 0.86 -6.34
C THR A 150 -17.86 1.79 -5.64
N SER A 151 -19.09 1.90 -6.17
CA SER A 151 -20.16 2.62 -5.47
C SER A 151 -20.60 1.95 -4.17
N SER A 152 -20.22 0.68 -3.96
CA SER A 152 -20.48 -0.05 -2.72
C SER A 152 -19.23 -0.04 -1.85
N LEU A 153 -19.40 0.38 -0.60
CA LEU A 153 -18.30 0.48 0.36
C LEU A 153 -17.68 -0.88 0.68
N ASP A 154 -18.44 -1.97 0.61
CA ASP A 154 -18.00 -3.33 0.89
C ASP A 154 -17.39 -4.06 -0.32
N ARG A 155 -17.20 -3.35 -1.44
CA ARG A 155 -16.69 -3.93 -2.70
C ARG A 155 -15.60 -3.07 -3.29
N LEU A 156 -14.47 -3.72 -3.57
CA LEU A 156 -13.37 -3.13 -4.31
C LEU A 156 -13.06 -3.98 -5.53
N ILE A 157 -12.66 -3.32 -6.61
CA ILE A 157 -12.11 -4.01 -7.78
C ILE A 157 -10.59 -3.92 -7.69
N LEU A 158 -9.92 -5.05 -7.80
CA LEU A 158 -8.48 -5.12 -7.97
C LEU A 158 -8.16 -5.23 -9.46
N LEU A 159 -7.44 -4.26 -9.99
CA LEU A 159 -6.78 -4.37 -11.28
C LEU A 159 -5.36 -4.90 -11.04
N SER A 160 -4.94 -5.87 -11.84
CA SER A 160 -3.61 -6.48 -11.76
C SER A 160 -3.05 -6.69 -13.16
N GLY A 161 -1.73 -6.53 -13.32
CA GLY A 161 -1.01 -6.79 -14.57
C GLY A 161 0.21 -7.68 -14.33
N SER A 162 0.45 -8.63 -15.23
CA SER A 162 1.47 -9.67 -15.06
C SER A 162 2.28 -9.95 -16.33
N ASP A 163 3.45 -10.55 -16.15
CA ASP A 163 4.30 -11.08 -17.21
C ASP A 163 3.67 -12.25 -17.98
N ASP A 164 2.57 -12.84 -17.48
CA ASP A 164 1.74 -13.79 -18.24
C ASP A 164 0.99 -13.14 -19.41
N CYS A 165 1.26 -11.85 -19.68
CA CYS A 165 0.69 -11.03 -20.73
C CYS A 165 -0.82 -10.78 -20.56
N THR A 166 -1.34 -10.90 -19.33
CA THR A 166 -2.73 -10.61 -19.01
C THR A 166 -2.85 -9.46 -18.02
N ALA A 167 -3.99 -8.75 -18.10
CA ALA A 167 -4.45 -7.87 -17.05
C ALA A 167 -5.80 -8.39 -16.53
N ARG A 168 -5.97 -8.46 -15.21
CA ARG A 168 -7.15 -9.07 -14.59
C ARG A 168 -7.85 -8.12 -13.65
N LEU A 169 -9.18 -8.13 -13.74
CA LEU A 169 -10.07 -7.54 -12.76
C LEU A 169 -10.55 -8.63 -11.81
N SER A 170 -10.38 -8.39 -10.52
CA SER A 170 -10.89 -9.25 -9.45
C SER A 170 -11.78 -8.45 -8.51
N LEU A 171 -12.87 -9.02 -8.03
CA LEU A 171 -13.75 -8.43 -7.03
C LEU A 171 -13.30 -8.88 -5.65
N TYR A 172 -12.96 -7.91 -4.81
CA TYR A 172 -12.80 -8.11 -3.39
C TYR A 172 -14.09 -7.77 -2.65
N HIS A 173 -14.63 -8.73 -1.90
CA HIS A 173 -15.86 -8.57 -1.12
C HIS A 173 -15.84 -9.52 0.08
N LYS A 174 -15.99 -8.96 1.29
CA LYS A 174 -16.09 -9.70 2.57
C LYS A 174 -14.98 -10.74 2.76
N GLY A 175 -13.71 -10.33 2.64
CA GLY A 175 -12.61 -11.28 2.82
C GLY A 175 -12.46 -12.27 1.67
N ASN A 176 -13.02 -12.02 0.49
CA ASN A 176 -12.88 -12.93 -0.64
C ASN A 176 -12.51 -12.16 -1.90
N LEU A 177 -11.41 -12.55 -2.54
CA LEU A 177 -11.01 -12.08 -3.85
C LEU A 177 -11.44 -13.10 -4.91
N SER A 178 -12.34 -12.70 -5.78
CA SER A 178 -12.88 -13.53 -6.86
C SER A 178 -12.55 -12.93 -8.22
N PHE A 179 -12.16 -13.77 -9.18
CA PHE A 179 -11.90 -13.33 -10.54
C PHE A 179 -13.20 -12.84 -11.19
N LEU A 180 -13.16 -11.65 -11.80
CA LEU A 180 -14.28 -11.12 -12.59
C LEU A 180 -14.05 -11.32 -14.08
N GLN A 181 -12.93 -10.80 -14.58
CA GLN A 181 -12.69 -10.68 -16.01
C GLN A 181 -11.20 -10.54 -16.31
N GLU A 182 -10.77 -11.17 -17.39
CA GLU A 182 -9.49 -10.87 -18.04
C GLU A 182 -9.73 -9.78 -19.09
N LEU A 183 -8.95 -8.71 -19.01
CA LEU A 183 -9.01 -7.62 -19.96
C LEU A 183 -8.35 -8.05 -21.28
N ALA A 184 -8.89 -7.57 -22.40
CA ALA A 184 -8.27 -7.82 -23.69
C ALA A 184 -6.81 -7.34 -23.67
N PRO A 185 -5.87 -8.10 -24.25
CA PRO A 185 -4.48 -7.68 -24.31
C PRO A 185 -4.40 -6.33 -25.01
N LEU A 186 -3.88 -5.33 -24.30
CA LEU A 186 -3.53 -4.08 -24.93
C LEU A 186 -2.28 -4.34 -25.75
N GLU A 187 -2.42 -4.42 -27.07
CA GLU A 187 -1.31 -4.57 -28.03
C GLU A 187 -0.26 -3.43 -27.91
N THR A 188 -0.54 -2.39 -27.11
CA THR A 188 0.30 -1.21 -26.88
C THR A 188 1.07 -1.23 -25.55
N GLY A 189 1.01 -2.32 -24.77
CA GLY A 189 1.65 -2.41 -23.46
C GLY A 189 3.17 -2.23 -23.54
N VAL A 190 3.66 -1.06 -23.08
CA VAL A 190 5.09 -0.80 -22.88
C VAL A 190 5.63 -1.85 -21.92
N ARG A 191 6.42 -2.79 -22.45
CA ARG A 191 7.35 -3.57 -21.63
C ARG A 191 8.43 -2.60 -21.16
N ALA A 192 8.37 -2.19 -19.90
CA ALA A 192 9.54 -1.61 -19.26
C ALA A 192 10.56 -2.74 -19.10
N VAL A 193 11.54 -2.77 -19.99
CA VAL A 193 12.74 -3.62 -19.90
C VAL A 193 13.69 -3.02 -18.87
#